data_AF-A0A2V9LIC1-F1
#
_entry.id   AF-A0A2V9LIC1-F1
#
_cell.length_a   1.000
_cell.length_b   1.000
_cell.length_c   1.000
_cell.angle_alpha   90.00
_cell.angle_beta   90.00
_cell.angle_gamma   90.00
#
_symmetry.space_group_name_H-M   'P 1'
#
loop_
_entity.id
_entity.type
_entity.pdbx_description
1 polymer ?
#
loop_
_entity_poly.entity_id
_entity_poly.type
_entity_poly.pdbx_seq_one_letter_code
_entity_poly.pdbx_strand_id
1 'polypeptide(L)'
;MRVCFFAKVKERELIDRMEFYKQDVDILHDLGFDVVISTNWREIPTNVDFYFIWWWTWAFLPITKSAITRQPCLVTGIFDFRSPTGDDFFHRPLW
;
A
#
# COMPACT_ATOMS: atom_id res chain seq x y z
N MET A 1 -6.86 9.10 15.43
CA MET A 1 -5.55 8.56 14.99
C MET A 1 -5.56 8.55 13.47
N ARG A 2 -4.45 8.88 12.81
CA ARG A 2 -4.32 9.03 11.36
C ARG A 2 -3.38 7.98 10.80
N VAL A 3 -3.83 7.28 9.75
CA VAL A 3 -3.06 6.23 9.06
C VAL A 3 -2.82 6.64 7.62
N CYS A 4 -1.61 6.41 7.12
CA CYS A 4 -1.35 6.47 5.68
C CYS A 4 -1.55 5.09 5.07
N PHE A 5 -2.61 4.90 4.28
CA PHE A 5 -2.75 3.74 3.41
C PHE A 5 -2.01 4.01 2.10
N PHE A 6 -0.92 3.28 1.83
CA PHE A 6 -0.12 3.42 0.62
C PHE A 6 -0.27 2.22 -0.29
N ALA A 7 -0.64 2.45 -1.55
CA ALA A 7 -0.60 1.43 -2.59
C ALA A 7 -0.18 2.04 -3.93
N LYS A 8 0.87 1.50 -4.55
CA LYS A 8 1.36 2.01 -5.83
C LYS A 8 0.46 1.56 -6.98
N VAL A 9 -0.50 2.41 -7.33
CA VAL A 9 -1.42 2.23 -8.47
C VAL A 9 -1.31 3.40 -9.45
N LYS A 10 -1.65 3.17 -10.72
CA LYS A 10 -1.70 4.26 -11.72
C LYS A 10 -2.92 5.14 -11.54
N GLU A 11 -4.07 4.51 -11.31
CA GLU A 11 -5.36 5.17 -11.15
C GLU A 11 -5.83 4.97 -9.71
N ARG A 12 -6.15 6.07 -9.02
CA ARG A 12 -6.57 6.04 -7.61
C ARG A 12 -7.86 5.24 -7.40
N GLU A 13 -8.77 5.27 -8.39
CA GLU A 13 -10.03 4.54 -8.38
C GLU A 13 -9.85 3.01 -8.25
N LEU A 14 -8.67 2.48 -8.57
CA LEU A 14 -8.38 1.06 -8.36
C LEU A 14 -8.41 0.67 -6.88
N ILE A 15 -8.16 1.61 -5.97
CA ILE A 15 -8.28 1.36 -4.52
C ILE A 15 -9.72 0.99 -4.14
N ASP A 16 -10.71 1.65 -4.75
CA ASP A 16 -12.13 1.39 -4.45
C ASP A 16 -12.68 0.19 -5.23
N ARG A 17 -12.11 -0.11 -6.40
CA ARG A 17 -12.59 -1.20 -7.28
C ARG A 17 -12.01 -2.57 -6.92
N MET A 18 -10.80 -2.62 -6.38
CA MET A 18 -10.12 -3.87 -6.03
C MET A 18 -10.48 -4.26 -4.60
N GLU A 19 -11.15 -5.40 -4.46
CA GLU A 19 -11.77 -5.82 -3.20
C GLU A 19 -10.78 -5.84 -2.02
N PHE A 20 -9.56 -6.34 -2.21
CA PHE A 20 -8.57 -6.41 -1.14
C PHE A 20 -8.08 -5.03 -0.67
N TYR A 21 -8.01 -4.02 -1.53
CA TYR A 21 -7.70 -2.66 -1.08
C TYR A 21 -8.89 -2.05 -0.35
N LYS A 22 -10.08 -2.18 -0.94
CA LYS A 22 -11.29 -1.61 -0.39
C LYS A 22 -11.59 -2.17 1.00
N GLN A 23 -11.49 -3.49 1.17
CA GLN A 23 -11.69 -4.15 2.46
C GLN A 23 -10.72 -3.62 3.52
N ASP A 24 -9.42 -3.51 3.22
CA ASP A 24 -8.43 -3.00 4.18
C ASP A 24 -8.70 -1.54 4.54
N VAL A 25 -9.06 -0.70 3.56
CA VAL A 25 -9.41 0.72 3.78
C VAL A 25 -10.68 0.86 4.62
N ASP A 26 -11.73 0.10 4.30
CA ASP A 26 -13.00 0.11 5.04
C ASP A 26 -12.78 -0.36 6.49
N ILE A 27 -11.98 -1.42 6.72
CA ILE A 27 -11.62 -1.88 8.07
C ILE A 27 -10.89 -0.79 8.85
N LEU A 28 -9.93 -0.08 8.24
CA LEU A 28 -9.24 1.01 8.92
C LEU A 28 -10.20 2.16 9.28
N HIS A 29 -11.16 2.47 8.43
CA HIS A 29 -12.21 3.44 8.75
C HIS A 29 -13.11 2.97 9.89
N ASP A 30 -13.54 1.71 9.87
CA ASP A 30 -14.40 1.11 10.91
C ASP A 30 -13.70 1.04 12.28
N LEU A 31 -12.37 0.91 12.29
CA LEU A 31 -11.54 1.02 13.50
C LEU A 31 -11.40 2.47 14.01
N GLY A 32 -11.93 3.46 13.28
CA GLY A 32 -11.94 4.87 13.67
C GLY A 32 -10.68 5.65 13.27
N PHE A 33 -9.91 5.16 12.30
CA PHE A 33 -8.76 5.90 11.78
C PHE A 33 -9.17 6.95 10.73
N ASP A 34 -8.47 8.09 10.75
CA ASP A 34 -8.43 9.05 9.63
C ASP A 34 -7.49 8.48 8.56
N VAL A 35 -8.06 7.84 7.54
CA VAL A 35 -7.30 7.14 6.48
C VAL A 35 -6.92 8.10 5.37
N VAL A 36 -5.62 8.27 5.16
CA VAL A 36 -5.06 9.00 4.02
C VAL A 36 -4.58 8.01 2.98
N ILE A 37 -5.28 7.93 1.85
CA ILE A 37 -4.84 7.14 0.70
C ILE A 37 -3.69 7.87 -0.01
N SER A 38 -2.59 7.16 -0.30
CA SER A 38 -1.44 7.69 -1.02
C SER A 38 -1.01 6.72 -2.12
N THR A 39 -0.85 7.22 -3.34
CA THR A 39 -0.49 6.39 -4.51
C THR A 39 0.94 6.62 -5.01
N ASN A 40 1.59 7.67 -4.52
CA ASN A 40 2.93 8.07 -4.93
C ASN A 40 3.67 8.79 -3.81
N TRP A 41 4.98 9.00 -3.98
CA TRP A 41 5.87 9.62 -2.99
C TRP A 41 5.37 10.96 -2.44
N ARG A 42 4.82 11.82 -3.30
CA ARG A 42 4.43 13.19 -2.90
C ARG A 42 3.19 13.21 -2.02
N GLU A 43 2.31 12.23 -2.18
CA GLU A 43 1.08 12.13 -1.39
C GLU A 43 1.31 11.60 0.03
N ILE A 44 2.37 10.80 0.25
CA ILE A 44 2.60 10.17 1.55
C ILE A 44 2.80 11.25 2.63
N PRO A 45 1.90 11.39 3.61
CA PRO A 45 2.07 12.35 4.70
C PRO A 45 3.19 11.92 5.64
N THR A 46 3.78 12.87 6.36
CA THR A 46 4.76 12.61 7.44
C THR A 46 4.15 12.71 8.83
N ASN A 47 2.93 13.23 8.94
CA ASN A 47 2.19 13.42 10.18
C ASN A 47 1.12 12.31 10.35
N VAL A 48 1.55 11.07 10.55
CA VAL A 48 0.67 9.92 10.78
C VAL A 48 1.13 9.11 11.98
N ASP A 49 0.22 8.32 12.55
CA ASP A 49 0.53 7.41 13.65
C ASP A 49 1.18 6.12 13.15
N PHE A 50 0.84 5.67 11.93
CA PHE A 50 1.50 4.56 11.25
C PHE A 50 1.24 4.55 9.74
N TYR A 51 2.04 3.76 9.02
CA TYR A 51 1.86 3.50 7.60
C TYR A 51 1.33 2.08 7.39
N PHE A 52 0.21 1.95 6.65
CA PHE A 52 -0.30 0.69 6.13
C PHE A 52 0.08 0.61 4.65
N ILE A 53 0.90 -0.36 4.28
CA ILE A 53 1.61 -0.37 3.01
C ILE A 53 1.20 -1.61 2.22
N TRP A 54 0.69 -1.40 1.02
CA TRP A 54 0.33 -2.44 0.08
C TRP A 54 1.33 -2.52 -1.09
N TRP A 55 1.79 -3.75 -1.29
CA TRP A 55 2.92 -4.22 -2.09
C TRP A 55 4.31 -3.88 -1.53
N TRP A 56 5.07 -4.93 -1.19
CA TRP A 56 6.46 -4.81 -0.78
C TRP A 56 7.36 -4.19 -1.86
N THR A 57 7.06 -4.35 -3.15
CA THR A 57 7.85 -3.81 -4.27
C THR A 57 8.04 -2.29 -4.16
N TRP A 58 7.04 -1.58 -3.66
CA TRP A 58 7.06 -0.11 -3.53
C TRP A 58 7.09 0.35 -2.07
N ALA A 59 7.23 -0.56 -1.11
CA ALA A 59 7.22 -0.27 0.32
C ALA A 59 8.40 0.64 0.74
N PHE A 60 9.50 0.65 -0.01
CA PHE A 60 10.63 1.53 0.26
C PHE A 60 10.23 3.02 0.29
N LEU A 61 9.18 3.42 -0.43
CA LEU A 61 8.66 4.80 -0.40
C LEU A 61 8.09 5.17 0.98
N PRO A 62 7.04 4.54 1.51
CA PRO A 62 6.56 4.86 2.86
C PRO A 62 7.58 4.50 3.95
N ILE A 63 8.39 3.45 3.79
CA ILE A 63 9.45 3.09 4.76
C ILE A 63 10.47 4.21 4.92
N THR A 64 10.89 4.86 3.83
CA THR A 64 11.85 5.99 3.94
C THR A 64 11.25 7.18 4.69
N LYS A 65 9.95 7.48 4.51
CA LYS A 65 9.24 8.50 5.31
C LYS A 65 9.05 8.07 6.76
N SER A 66 8.75 6.80 7.01
CA SER A 66 8.71 6.21 8.35
C SER A 66 10.05 6.32 9.06
N ALA A 67 11.17 6.06 8.40
CA ALA A 67 12.50 6.21 9.01
C ALA A 67 12.77 7.65 9.47
N ILE A 68 12.32 8.65 8.69
CA ILE A 68 12.45 10.08 9.05
C ILE A 68 11.52 10.44 10.22
N THR A 69 10.31 9.92 10.22
CA THR A 69 9.24 10.27 11.17
C THR A 69 9.18 9.37 12.41
N ARG A 70 9.98 8.29 12.41
CA ARG A 70 10.04 7.22 13.40
C ARG A 70 8.70 6.55 13.69
N GLN A 71 7.80 6.52 12.71
CA GLN A 71 6.48 5.90 12.85
C GLN A 71 6.52 4.44 12.38
N PRO A 72 5.75 3.53 12.99
CA PRO A 72 5.69 2.14 12.58
C PRO A 72 5.13 1.95 11.16
N CYS A 73 5.56 0.85 10.52
CA CYS A 73 5.12 0.42 9.20
C CYS A 73 4.52 -0.99 9.28
N LEU A 74 3.33 -1.18 8.73
CA LEU A 74 2.76 -2.48 8.44
C LEU A 74 2.83 -2.71 6.93
N VAL A 75 3.64 -3.67 6.48
CA VAL A 75 3.79 -4.01 5.07
C VAL A 75 3.01 -5.28 4.77
N THR A 76 2.12 -5.18 3.78
CA THR A 76 1.22 -6.24 3.36
C THR A 76 1.35 -6.48 1.85
N GLY A 77 0.99 -7.69 1.44
CA GLY A 77 1.02 -8.10 0.05
C GLY A 77 0.68 -9.57 -0.06
N ILE A 78 0.44 -10.02 -1.28
CA ILE A 78 0.17 -11.42 -1.58
C ILE A 78 1.39 -12.05 -2.23
N PHE A 79 1.68 -13.30 -1.84
CA PHE A 79 2.67 -14.10 -2.53
C PHE A 79 2.18 -14.40 -3.93
N ASP A 80 3.05 -14.14 -4.89
CA ASP A 80 2.87 -14.62 -6.25
C ASP A 80 3.29 -16.09 -6.31
N PHE A 81 2.39 -16.94 -6.78
CA PHE A 81 2.64 -18.36 -6.99
C PHE A 81 2.87 -18.62 -8.47
N ARG A 82 3.77 -19.55 -8.81
CA ARG A 82 4.04 -19.90 -10.21
C ARG A 82 2.73 -20.29 -10.90
N SER A 83 2.38 -19.56 -11.95
CA SER A 83 1.21 -19.86 -12.76
C SER A 83 1.61 -20.76 -13.92
N PRO A 84 0.87 -21.85 -14.21
CA PRO A 84 1.08 -22.64 -15.42
C PRO A 84 0.92 -21.83 -16.72
N THR A 85 0.21 -20.70 -16.68
CA THR A 85 -0.05 -19.85 -17.84
C THR A 85 1.06 -18.83 -18.12
N GLY A 86 2.03 -18.68 -17.23
CA GLY A 86 3.10 -17.68 -17.35
C GLY A 86 2.67 -16.25 -16.98
N ASP A 87 1.47 -16.07 -16.42
CA ASP A 87 1.02 -14.78 -15.87
C ASP A 87 1.49 -14.62 -14.41
N ASP A 88 2.78 -14.83 -14.17
CA ASP A 88 3.39 -14.74 -12.84
C ASP A 88 4.58 -13.77 -12.83
N PHE A 89 5.07 -13.47 -11.63
CA PHE A 89 6.20 -12.58 -11.41
C PHE A 89 7.48 -13.08 -12.10
N PHE A 90 7.69 -14.40 -12.18
CA PHE A 90 8.90 -14.97 -12.78
C PHE A 90 8.96 -14.79 -14.29
N HIS A 91 7.81 -14.63 -14.94
CA HIS A 91 7.68 -14.43 -16.38
C HIS A 91 7.40 -12.97 -16.76
N ARG A 92 7.40 -12.04 -15.79
CA ARG A 92 7.12 -10.62 -16.03
C ARG A 92 8.22 -9.97 -16.88
N PRO A 93 7.89 -9.27 -17.98
CA PRO A 93 8.89 -8.56 -18.78
C PRO A 93 9.59 -7.47 -17.97
N LEU A 94 10.89 -7.30 -18.22
CA LEU A 94 11.74 -6.31 -17.55
C LEU A 94 11.51 -4.86 -18.04
N TRP A 95 10.60 -4.68 -19.01
CA TRP A 95 10.36 -3.44 -19.75
C TRP A 95 8.91 -2.99 -19.61
#